data_AF-A0A392MKM3-F1
#
_entry.id   AF-A0A392MKM3-F1
#
_cell.length_a   1.000
_cell.length_b   1.000
_cell.length_c   1.000
_cell.angle_alpha   90.00
_cell.angle_beta   90.00
_cell.angle_gamma   90.00
#
_symmetry.space_group_name_H-M   'P 1'
#
loop_
_entity.id
_entity.type
_entity.pdbx_description
1 polymer ?
#
loop_
_entity_poly.entity_id
_entity_poly.type
_entity_poly.pdbx_seq_one_letter_code
_entity_poly.pdbx_strand_id
1 'polypeptide(L)'
;MCGEGSPVARDLLDVITLVVNLWLGGRCPISLAEFVASAPLTPLLKPDGGIQPIAVGTIWRRLISKVAMKGVGKDAAQYLNDFQFGVGVSGGAEAILHSANRVLGKRYEDGSLVMLTVDFSNAFNMVDRSALLQE
;
A
#
# COMPACT_ATOMS: atom_id res chain seq x y z
N MET A 1 4.40 25.89 23.98
CA MET A 1 4.25 24.48 23.60
C MET A 1 3.06 23.93 24.40
N CYS A 2 1.97 23.52 23.75
CA CYS A 2 0.85 22.90 24.47
C CYS A 2 1.27 21.49 24.89
N GLY A 3 1.28 21.22 26.20
CA GLY A 3 1.62 19.91 26.76
C GLY A 3 0.54 18.86 26.50
N GLU A 4 0.90 17.59 26.73
CA GLU A 4 -0.05 16.48 26.73
C GLU A 4 -1.23 16.78 27.68
N GLY A 5 -2.46 16.74 27.16
CA GLY A 5 -3.68 16.92 27.95
C GLY A 5 -4.29 18.33 27.95
N SER A 6 -3.77 19.28 27.17
CA SER A 6 -4.45 20.57 26.95
C SER A 6 -5.87 20.36 26.38
N PRO A 7 -6.91 21.07 26.87
CA PRO A 7 -8.29 20.96 26.33
C PRO A 7 -8.34 21.16 24.81
N VAL A 8 -7.59 22.13 24.30
CA VAL A 8 -7.48 22.43 22.86
C VAL A 8 -6.94 21.25 22.05
N ALA A 9 -6.01 20.47 22.62
CA ALA A 9 -5.45 19.30 21.95
C ALA A 9 -6.43 18.12 21.90
N ARG A 10 -7.27 17.96 22.94
CA ARG A 10 -8.35 16.96 22.97
C ARG A 10 -9.43 17.33 21.96
N ASP A 11 -9.85 18.59 21.95
CA ASP A 11 -10.85 19.10 21.00
C ASP A 11 -10.41 18.89 19.54
N LEU A 12 -9.12 19.13 19.24
CA LEU A 12 -8.58 18.90 17.90
C LEU A 12 -8.56 17.41 17.53
N LEU A 13 -8.15 16.53 18.44
CA LEU A 13 -8.11 15.09 18.18
C LEU A 13 -9.51 14.52 17.93
N ASP A 14 -10.51 14.99 18.68
CA ASP A 14 -11.91 14.59 18.52
C ASP A 14 -12.43 15.01 17.14
N VAL A 15 -12.14 16.23 16.71
CA VAL A 15 -12.50 16.71 15.35
C VAL A 15 -11.80 15.90 14.26
N ILE A 16 -10.50 15.62 14.39
CA ILE A 16 -9.77 14.79 13.42
C ILE A 16 -10.38 13.38 13.35
N THR A 17 -10.68 12.80 14.50
CA THR A 17 -11.29 11.47 14.60
C THR A 17 -12.66 11.44 13.94
N LEU A 18 -13.48 12.48 14.13
CA LEU A 18 -14.77 12.63 13.46
C LEU A 18 -14.62 12.63 11.93
N VAL A 19 -13.68 13.40 11.40
CA VAL A 19 -13.41 13.47 9.95
C VAL A 19 -12.94 12.11 9.41
N VAL A 20 -12.01 11.45 10.11
CA VAL A 20 -11.51 10.12 9.73
C VAL A 20 -12.65 9.11 9.67
N ASN A 21 -13.49 9.04 10.71
CA ASN A 21 -14.62 8.11 10.75
C ASN A 21 -15.66 8.40 9.67
N LEU A 22 -15.91 9.68 9.37
CA LEU A 22 -16.81 10.09 8.29
C LEU A 22 -16.31 9.62 6.93
N TRP A 23 -15.02 9.73 6.65
CA TRP A 23 -14.44 9.35 5.37
C TRP A 23 -14.27 7.84 5.22
N LEU A 24 -13.86 7.14 6.29
CA LEU A 24 -13.82 5.67 6.31
C LEU A 24 -15.20 5.06 6.10
N GLY A 25 -16.25 5.73 6.60
CA GLY A 25 -17.63 5.33 6.36
C GLY A 25 -18.17 5.67 4.97
N GLY A 26 -17.34 6.14 4.03
CA GLY A 26 -17.76 6.50 2.67
C GLY A 26 -18.60 7.77 2.59
N ARG A 27 -18.64 8.59 3.64
CA ARG A 27 -19.52 9.78 3.73
C ARG A 27 -18.81 11.10 3.42
N CYS A 28 -17.67 11.06 2.71
CA CYS A 28 -16.97 12.27 2.29
C CYS A 28 -17.93 13.17 1.46
N PRO A 29 -18.04 14.48 1.76
CA PRO A 29 -18.87 15.39 0.97
C PRO A 29 -18.50 15.35 -0.52
N ILE A 30 -19.50 15.29 -1.39
CA ILE A 30 -19.30 15.19 -2.85
C ILE A 30 -18.45 16.34 -3.39
N SER A 31 -18.61 17.55 -2.83
CA SER A 31 -17.81 18.73 -3.19
C SER A 31 -16.31 18.58 -2.91
N LEU A 32 -15.92 17.65 -2.03
CA LEU A 32 -14.52 17.35 -1.71
C LEU A 32 -14.04 16.06 -2.36
N ALA A 33 -14.94 15.25 -2.95
CA ALA A 33 -14.62 13.92 -3.42
C ALA A 33 -13.49 13.93 -4.47
N GLU A 34 -13.54 14.83 -5.45
CA GLU A 34 -12.50 14.97 -6.46
C GLU A 34 -11.15 15.38 -5.86
N PHE A 35 -11.15 16.33 -4.92
CA PHE A 35 -9.93 16.77 -4.25
C PHE A 35 -9.30 15.66 -3.38
N VAL A 36 -10.13 14.87 -2.71
CA VAL A 36 -9.67 13.74 -1.89
C VAL A 36 -9.21 12.57 -2.75
N ALA A 37 -9.91 12.30 -3.85
CA ALA A 37 -9.63 11.20 -4.77
C ALA A 37 -8.46 11.51 -5.73
N SER A 38 -8.11 12.78 -5.93
CA SER A 38 -6.97 13.19 -6.75
C SER A 38 -5.64 13.18 -5.98
N ALA A 39 -4.55 13.32 -6.72
CA ALA A 39 -3.20 13.49 -6.20
C ALA A 39 -2.32 14.16 -7.26
N PRO A 40 -1.50 15.18 -6.92
CA PRO A 40 -0.44 15.65 -7.80
C PRO A 40 0.56 14.53 -8.09
N LEU A 41 1.09 14.52 -9.32
CA LEU A 41 2.13 13.61 -9.75
C LEU A 41 3.50 14.30 -9.64
N THR A 42 4.44 13.63 -8.97
CA THR A 42 5.85 14.01 -8.96
C THR A 42 6.64 13.03 -9.82
N PRO A 43 7.21 13.46 -10.96
CA PRO A 43 8.03 12.58 -11.79
C PRO A 43 9.41 12.40 -11.14
N LEU A 44 9.73 11.17 -10.75
CA LEU A 44 11.08 10.80 -10.32
C LEU A 44 11.85 10.21 -11.49
N LEU A 45 13.12 10.56 -11.62
CA LEU A 45 14.01 9.98 -12.62
C LEU A 45 14.60 8.68 -12.07
N LYS A 46 14.47 7.61 -12.85
CA LYS A 46 15.18 6.36 -12.61
C LYS A 46 16.63 6.47 -13.12
N PRO A 47 17.56 5.66 -12.57
CA PRO A 47 18.95 5.64 -13.04
C PRO A 47 19.11 5.29 -14.53
N ASP A 48 18.16 4.53 -15.10
CA ASP A 48 18.13 4.13 -16.51
C ASP A 48 17.52 5.20 -17.44
N GLY A 49 17.15 6.36 -16.92
CA GLY A 49 16.49 7.44 -17.67
C GLY A 49 14.97 7.31 -17.77
N GLY A 50 14.37 6.24 -17.25
CA GLY A 50 12.91 6.10 -17.15
C GLY A 50 12.29 7.09 -16.15
N ILE A 51 11.00 7.41 -16.34
CA ILE A 51 10.24 8.25 -15.41
C ILE A 51 9.35 7.37 -14.53
N GLN A 52 9.40 7.59 -13.22
CA GLN A 52 8.49 7.02 -12.24
C GLN A 52 7.60 8.11 -11.65
N PRO A 53 6.36 8.27 -12.16
CA PRO A 53 5.42 9.23 -11.58
C PRO A 53 4.91 8.71 -10.23
N ILE A 54 5.07 9.50 -9.18
CA ILE A 54 4.52 9.20 -7.85
C ILE A 54 3.32 10.09 -7.58
N ALA A 55 2.17 9.48 -7.32
CA ALA A 55 0.96 10.17 -6.88
C ALA A 55 1.02 10.42 -5.38
N VAL A 56 1.10 11.69 -4.95
CA VAL A 56 1.12 12.06 -3.52
C VAL A 56 -0.21 12.68 -3.15
N GLY A 57 -1.08 11.89 -2.53
CA GLY A 57 -2.38 12.36 -2.04
C GLY A 57 -2.27 13.35 -0.88
N THR A 58 -3.40 13.95 -0.52
CA THR A 58 -3.49 14.90 0.60
C THR A 58 -3.09 14.25 1.93
N ILE A 59 -2.72 15.09 2.91
CA ILE A 59 -2.40 14.62 4.26
C ILE A 59 -3.56 13.85 4.89
N TRP A 60 -4.80 14.29 4.63
CA TRP A 60 -6.01 13.60 5.08
C TRP A 60 -6.12 12.19 4.49
N ARG A 61 -5.94 12.04 3.18
CA ARG A 61 -5.95 10.71 2.54
C ARG A 61 -4.87 9.81 3.13
N ARG A 62 -3.65 10.32 3.32
CA ARG A 62 -2.55 9.55 3.93
C ARG A 62 -2.84 9.13 5.37
N LEU A 63 -3.41 10.03 6.18
CA LEU A 63 -3.81 9.73 7.55
C LEU A 63 -4.88 8.64 7.59
N ILE A 64 -5.94 8.81 6.80
CA ILE A 64 -7.08 7.89 6.76
C ILE A 64 -6.65 6.51 6.27
N SER A 65 -5.84 6.42 5.21
CA SER A 65 -5.29 5.14 4.74
C SER A 65 -4.43 4.46 5.80
N LYS A 66 -3.62 5.20 6.57
CA LYS A 66 -2.84 4.61 7.68
C LYS A 66 -3.74 4.08 8.80
N VAL A 67 -4.80 4.81 9.15
CA VAL A 67 -5.76 4.36 10.16
C VAL A 67 -6.50 3.11 9.68
N ALA A 68 -6.96 3.08 8.42
CA ALA A 68 -7.57 1.90 7.82
C ALA A 68 -6.63 0.69 7.88
N MET A 69 -5.38 0.85 7.41
CA MET A 69 -4.38 -0.22 7.43
C MET A 69 -4.00 -0.68 8.83
N LYS A 70 -4.14 0.18 9.85
CA LYS A 70 -3.96 -0.25 11.24
C LYS A 70 -5.08 -1.20 11.69
N GLY A 71 -6.30 -1.03 11.17
CA GLY A 71 -7.44 -1.89 11.44
C GLY A 71 -7.39 -3.20 10.65
N VAL A 72 -7.15 -3.14 9.34
CA VAL A 72 -7.31 -4.30 8.44
C VAL A 72 -5.98 -4.93 7.99
N GLY A 73 -4.84 -4.30 8.26
CA GLY A 73 -3.57 -4.67 7.64
C GLY A 73 -3.06 -6.06 8.04
N LYS A 74 -3.35 -6.52 9.26
CA LYS A 74 -2.99 -7.87 9.71
C LYS A 74 -3.82 -8.92 8.98
N ASP A 75 -5.13 -8.71 8.91
CA ASP A 75 -6.06 -9.63 8.26
C ASP A 75 -5.78 -9.71 6.75
N ALA A 76 -5.51 -8.57 6.11
CA ALA A 76 -5.11 -8.51 4.71
C ALA A 76 -3.77 -9.22 4.44
N ALA A 77 -2.77 -9.04 5.32
CA ALA A 77 -1.50 -9.74 5.20
C ALA A 77 -1.65 -11.26 5.38
N GLN A 78 -2.52 -11.69 6.31
CA GLN A 78 -2.82 -13.10 6.51
C GLN A 78 -3.57 -13.71 5.32
N TYR A 79 -4.58 -13.00 4.79
CA TYR A 79 -5.35 -13.43 3.62
C TYR A 79 -4.46 -13.66 2.39
N LEU A 80 -3.44 -12.82 2.21
CA LEU A 80 -2.54 -12.87 1.05
C LEU A 80 -1.24 -13.65 1.28
N ASN A 81 -1.00 -14.25 2.46
CA ASN A 81 0.35 -14.69 2.85
C ASN A 81 0.98 -15.75 1.93
N ASP A 82 0.14 -16.53 1.22
CA ASP A 82 0.59 -17.58 0.31
C ASP A 82 0.93 -17.03 -1.09
N PHE A 83 0.43 -15.83 -1.41
CA PHE A 83 0.54 -15.24 -2.75
C PHE A 83 1.45 -14.01 -2.79
N GLN A 84 1.64 -13.30 -1.68
CA GLN A 84 2.46 -12.10 -1.62
C GLN A 84 3.38 -12.08 -0.41
N PHE A 85 4.60 -11.62 -0.62
CA PHE A 85 5.65 -11.51 0.41
C PHE A 85 6.19 -10.08 0.54
N GLY A 86 5.56 -9.10 -0.13
CA GLY A 86 6.10 -7.74 -0.25
C GLY A 86 5.60 -6.78 0.83
N VAL A 87 4.31 -6.83 1.18
CA VAL A 87 3.66 -5.88 2.07
C VAL A 87 3.21 -6.58 3.34
N GLY A 88 3.61 -6.06 4.50
CA GLY A 88 3.18 -6.58 5.80
C GLY A 88 3.81 -7.93 6.19
N VAL A 89 4.75 -8.46 5.41
CA VAL A 89 5.45 -9.72 5.67
C VAL A 89 6.91 -9.44 6.06
N SER A 90 7.27 -9.76 7.31
CA SER A 90 8.64 -9.57 7.78
C SER A 90 9.59 -10.55 7.10
N GLY A 91 10.68 -10.04 6.50
CA GLY A 91 11.67 -10.87 5.83
C GLY A 91 11.19 -11.54 4.53
N GLY A 92 10.11 -11.06 3.92
CA GLY A 92 9.49 -11.73 2.78
C GLY A 92 10.37 -11.78 1.53
N ALA A 93 11.15 -10.72 1.26
CA ALA A 93 12.09 -10.71 0.13
C ALA A 93 13.24 -11.72 0.35
N GLU A 94 13.76 -11.80 1.57
CA GLU A 94 14.79 -12.75 1.97
C GLU A 94 14.28 -14.19 1.89
N ALA A 95 13.03 -14.42 2.31
CA ALA A 95 12.39 -15.73 2.20
C ALA A 95 12.28 -16.20 0.75
N ILE A 96 11.92 -15.32 -0.19
CA ILE A 96 11.91 -15.62 -1.64
C ILE A 96 13.31 -16.02 -2.10
N LEU A 97 14.33 -15.21 -1.80
CA LEU A 97 15.70 -15.44 -2.25
C LEU A 97 16.25 -16.77 -1.71
N HIS A 98 16.09 -17.03 -0.41
CA HIS A 98 16.55 -18.28 0.21
C HIS A 98 15.81 -19.51 -0.35
N SER A 99 14.51 -19.39 -0.62
CA SER A 99 13.72 -20.47 -1.21
C SER A 99 14.17 -20.79 -2.63
N ALA A 100 14.35 -19.76 -3.47
CA ALA A 100 14.87 -19.91 -4.83
C ALA A 100 16.27 -20.55 -4.83
N ASN A 101 17.20 -20.04 -4.02
CA ASN A 101 18.55 -20.59 -3.89
C ASN A 101 18.54 -22.05 -3.42
N ARG A 102 17.64 -22.42 -2.50
CA ARG A 102 17.50 -23.80 -2.03
C ARG A 102 16.98 -24.74 -3.12
N VAL A 103 16.05 -24.29 -3.96
CA VAL A 103 15.55 -25.07 -5.10
C VAL A 103 16.67 -25.28 -6.12
N LEU A 104 17.35 -24.19 -6.51
CA LEU A 104 18.46 -24.24 -7.46
C LEU A 104 19.59 -25.14 -6.95
N GLY A 105 20.02 -24.99 -5.69
CA GLY A 105 21.09 -25.81 -5.11
C GLY A 105 20.78 -27.31 -5.05
N LYS A 106 19.50 -27.70 -5.02
CA LYS A 106 19.09 -29.13 -5.02
C LYS A 106 18.90 -29.71 -6.42
N ARG A 107 18.73 -28.86 -7.43
CA ARG A 107 18.27 -29.23 -8.78
C ARG A 107 19.17 -28.66 -9.88
N TYR A 108 20.36 -28.17 -9.54
CA TYR A 108 21.21 -27.47 -10.50
C TYR A 108 21.66 -28.36 -11.67
N GLU A 109 21.69 -29.69 -11.49
CA GLU A 109 21.99 -30.67 -12.54
C GLU A 109 20.77 -31.10 -13.36
N ASP A 110 19.56 -30.71 -12.93
CA ASP A 110 18.31 -31.01 -13.63
C ASP A 110 18.13 -30.04 -14.81
N GLY A 111 18.58 -30.48 -15.99
CA GLY A 111 18.47 -29.70 -17.24
C GLY A 111 17.05 -29.40 -17.70
N SER A 112 16.02 -29.90 -17.00
CA SER A 112 14.61 -29.58 -17.27
C SER A 112 14.04 -28.46 -16.38
N LEU A 113 14.78 -28.01 -15.36
CA LEU A 113 14.33 -26.95 -14.47
C LEU A 113 14.42 -25.58 -15.15
N VAL A 114 13.29 -24.86 -15.17
CA VAL A 114 13.20 -23.49 -15.67
C VAL A 114 12.60 -22.59 -14.59
N MET A 115 13.19 -21.41 -14.40
CA MET A 115 12.65 -20.35 -13.55
C MET A 115 12.16 -19.20 -14.44
N LEU A 116 10.87 -18.90 -14.37
CA LEU A 116 10.25 -17.79 -15.09
C LEU A 116 10.06 -16.60 -14.14
N THR A 117 10.59 -15.44 -14.51
CA THR A 117 10.31 -14.18 -13.83
C THR A 117 9.32 -13.37 -14.64
N VAL A 118 8.24 -12.92 -14.00
CA VAL A 118 7.19 -12.10 -14.62
C VAL A 118 7.19 -10.74 -13.94
N ASP A 119 7.11 -9.69 -14.74
CA ASP A 119 6.95 -8.31 -14.28
C ASP A 119 5.72 -7.68 -14.93
N PHE A 120 5.00 -6.85 -14.18
CA PHE A 120 3.78 -6.20 -14.64
C PHE A 120 4.07 -4.75 -15.06
N SER A 121 3.77 -4.43 -16.32
CA SER A 121 3.82 -3.07 -16.81
C SER A 121 2.81 -2.17 -16.09
N ASN A 122 3.31 -1.13 -15.40
CA ASN A 122 2.49 -0.08 -14.80
C ASN A 122 1.38 -0.62 -13.85
N ALA A 123 1.74 -1.56 -12.98
CA ALA A 123 0.80 -2.30 -12.12
C ALA A 123 -0.20 -1.43 -11.35
N PHE A 124 0.21 -0.27 -10.82
CA PHE A 124 -0.68 0.59 -10.03
C PHE A 124 -1.78 1.30 -10.83
N ASN A 125 -1.58 1.48 -12.14
CA ASN A 125 -2.51 2.21 -13.00
C ASN A 125 -3.32 1.30 -13.93
N MET A 126 -2.80 0.09 -14.22
CA MET A 126 -3.43 -0.85 -15.15
C MET A 126 -4.42 -1.82 -14.50
N VAL A 127 -4.44 -1.91 -13.16
CA VAL A 127 -5.37 -2.78 -12.43
C VAL A 127 -6.75 -2.11 -12.32
N ASP A 128 -7.80 -2.82 -12.74
CA ASP A 128 -9.18 -2.40 -12.52
C ASP A 128 -9.52 -2.48 -11.03
N ARG A 129 -9.87 -1.32 -10.45
CA ARG A 129 -10.22 -1.22 -9.03
C ARG A 129 -11.59 -1.80 -8.72
N SER A 130 -12.45 -1.95 -9.72
CA SER A 130 -13.77 -2.55 -9.54
C SER A 130 -13.66 -4.04 -9.22
N ALA A 131 -12.69 -4.74 -9.83
CA ALA A 131 -12.39 -6.13 -9.52
C ALA A 131 -11.95 -6.30 -8.06
N LEU A 132 -11.13 -5.38 -7.53
CA LEU A 132 -10.69 -5.41 -6.12
C LEU A 132 -11.83 -5.23 -5.12
N LEU A 133 -12.95 -4.63 -5.53
CA LEU A 133 -14.13 -4.45 -4.68
C LEU A 133 -15.09 -5.65 -4.72
N GLN A 134 -14.91 -6.57 -5.67
CA GLN A 134 -15.73 -7.78 -5.81
C GLN A 134 -15.17 -8.99 -5.04
N GLU A 135 -13.88 -8.94 -4.69
CA GLU A 135 -13.19 -9.87 -3.79
C GLU A 135 -13.55 -9.58 -2.32
#